data_AF-R5EUN4-F1
#
_entry.id   AF-R5EUN4-F1
#
_cell.length_a   1.000
_cell.length_b   1.000
_cell.length_c   1.000
_cell.angle_alpha   90.00
_cell.angle_beta   90.00
_cell.angle_gamma   90.00
#
_symmetry.space_group_name_H-M   'P 1'
#
loop_
_entity.id
_entity.type
_entity.pdbx_description
1 polymer ?
#
loop_
_entity_poly.entity_id
_entity_poly.type
_entity_poly.pdbx_seq_one_letter_code
_entity_poly.pdbx_strand_id
1 'polypeptide(L)'
;MNSNDLLDIIGDARDSHVLDAVKTRNGAHPEKKQLSIKRVVLIAAVVALALLLVGCTVAYVLSMQKLKIAEEPGVRNFNVEGTWVSPTEVTQDIISIRGYPGSSNQLATQEWYEFEKTYDPGHELMADENVNGIPDNYYFAYNCYTWEMVDKVNEIADKYNLKLLSPETVVQRWQIDVMFDVLGIDGVCHEEKTAKINEGTGIFYPEGNFKYEFDFYLPLENGELSPPIPTTVFYTKKDYFDPDYQSIDTESYEQWNYTTSDGNGVLIAMSSQGGYFFAENEDAFMTVSVQMAATFKANEAGDWNRQCMEQAAEAIDFSLKLQTPDMTGIDERLAQADAEYEETKTSASNARREYATYAAYIAEQHIGKRENLIGTPYIRNYYALLDVTGDGQEELLLGQDNSCFNDIFTIRDGKVVAIEWGCYLNLCEDGVIRRTSYFPLDAVSDDLDNPRYYGFGRIEKIAQTGKEHRVTFLGLNCNMTTREWTMTNEETGEETPVSQEEVDEILSKYPLVDIEMKSIFDFPS
;
A
#
# COMPACT_ATOMS: atom_id res chain seq x y z
N MET A 1 47.99 -43.75 -46.31
CA MET A 1 47.07 -42.81 -46.98
C MET A 1 47.53 -41.42 -46.58
N ASN A 2 48.01 -40.63 -47.55
CA ASN A 2 48.65 -39.34 -47.27
C ASN A 2 47.55 -38.25 -47.23
N SER A 3 47.73 -37.20 -46.43
CA SER A 3 46.71 -36.18 -46.19
C SER A 3 46.30 -35.39 -47.46
N ASN A 4 47.06 -35.54 -48.54
CA ASN A 4 46.78 -34.93 -49.84
C ASN A 4 45.71 -35.70 -50.63
N ASP A 5 45.49 -36.98 -50.36
CA ASP A 5 44.49 -37.80 -51.08
C ASP A 5 43.04 -37.50 -50.61
N LEU A 6 42.90 -36.81 -49.47
CA LEU A 6 41.61 -36.42 -48.89
C LEU A 6 41.02 -35.15 -49.54
N LEU A 7 41.85 -34.36 -50.23
CA LEU A 7 41.45 -33.10 -50.85
C LEU A 7 40.95 -33.26 -52.29
N ASP A 8 41.24 -34.38 -52.95
CA ASP A 8 40.69 -34.69 -54.28
C ASP A 8 39.27 -35.31 -54.23
N ILE A 9 38.78 -35.68 -53.05
CA ILE A 9 37.44 -36.27 -52.86
C ILE A 9 36.36 -35.19 -52.65
N ILE A 10 36.73 -33.98 -52.23
CA ILE A 10 35.78 -32.89 -51.98
C ILE A 10 35.88 -31.89 -53.13
N GLY A 11 35.09 -32.14 -54.16
CA GLY A 11 34.88 -31.20 -55.25
C GLY A 11 34.34 -29.85 -54.77
N ASP A 12 34.98 -28.80 -55.25
CA ASP A 12 34.44 -27.48 -55.61
C ASP A 12 33.79 -26.60 -54.53
N ALA A 13 34.33 -26.58 -53.31
CA ALA A 13 34.08 -25.50 -52.34
C ALA A 13 35.34 -24.66 -52.15
N ARG A 14 35.63 -23.74 -53.09
CA ARG A 14 36.72 -22.75 -52.98
C ARG A 14 36.29 -21.58 -52.09
N ASP A 15 36.32 -21.79 -50.79
CA ASP A 15 36.07 -20.72 -49.82
C ASP A 15 37.36 -19.95 -49.50
N SER A 16 37.28 -18.61 -49.49
CA SER A 16 38.44 -17.72 -49.33
C SER A 16 39.20 -17.92 -48.02
N HIS A 17 38.53 -18.48 -47.01
CA HIS A 17 39.10 -18.77 -45.70
C HIS A 17 40.11 -19.93 -45.71
N VAL A 18 39.96 -20.89 -46.64
CA VAL A 18 40.89 -22.03 -46.76
C VAL A 18 42.22 -21.57 -47.40
N LEU A 19 42.18 -20.61 -48.32
CA LEU A 19 43.36 -20.02 -48.95
C LEU A 19 44.23 -19.20 -47.99
N ASP A 20 43.62 -18.54 -47.01
CA ASP A 20 44.37 -17.78 -46.00
C ASP A 20 45.01 -18.68 -44.93
N ALA A 21 44.39 -19.82 -44.60
CA ALA A 21 44.99 -20.84 -43.74
C ALA A 21 46.21 -21.54 -44.37
N VAL A 22 46.28 -21.62 -45.70
CA VAL A 22 47.45 -22.17 -46.42
C VAL A 22 48.59 -21.15 -46.51
N LYS A 23 48.29 -19.84 -46.56
CA LYS A 23 49.33 -18.78 -46.59
C LYS A 23 50.08 -18.63 -45.27
N THR A 24 49.41 -18.83 -44.13
CA THR A 24 50.04 -18.75 -42.80
C THR A 24 51.00 -19.89 -42.49
N ARG A 25 50.85 -21.06 -43.15
CA ARG A 25 51.77 -22.20 -42.99
C ARG A 25 53.11 -22.04 -43.72
N ASN A 26 53.19 -21.19 -44.75
CA ASN A 26 54.40 -20.95 -45.55
C ASN A 26 55.21 -19.72 -45.12
N GLY A 27 54.98 -19.18 -43.91
CA GLY A 27 55.83 -18.14 -43.33
C GLY A 27 55.69 -16.74 -43.92
N ALA A 28 54.63 -16.45 -44.67
CA ALA A 28 54.30 -15.08 -45.07
C ALA A 28 53.37 -14.46 -44.02
N HIS A 29 53.87 -13.51 -43.22
CA HIS A 29 53.03 -12.73 -42.32
C HIS A 29 52.06 -11.84 -43.12
N PRO A 30 50.76 -11.82 -42.79
CA PRO A 30 49.84 -10.87 -43.40
C PRO A 30 50.24 -9.45 -42.96
N GLU A 31 50.36 -8.54 -43.92
CA GLU A 31 50.58 -7.12 -43.64
C GLU A 31 49.54 -6.62 -42.64
N LYS A 32 50.01 -6.06 -41.51
CA LYS A 32 49.16 -5.32 -40.59
C LYS A 32 48.56 -4.15 -41.37
N LYS A 33 47.29 -4.27 -41.80
CA LYS A 33 46.53 -3.17 -42.37
C LYS A 33 46.43 -2.06 -41.33
N GLN A 34 47.30 -1.05 -41.44
CA GLN A 34 47.15 0.18 -40.68
C GLN A 34 45.80 0.80 -41.07
N LEU A 35 44.95 1.00 -40.07
CA LEU A 35 43.69 1.72 -40.23
C LEU A 35 44.02 3.12 -40.74
N SER A 36 43.40 3.51 -41.86
CA SER A 36 43.61 4.85 -42.40
C SER A 36 43.16 5.89 -41.37
N ILE A 37 43.85 7.03 -41.32
CA ILE A 37 43.55 8.12 -40.38
C ILE A 37 42.06 8.50 -40.44
N LYS A 38 41.43 8.41 -41.63
CA LYS A 38 39.98 8.62 -41.80
C LYS A 38 39.12 7.62 -41.02
N ARG A 39 39.50 6.35 -40.93
CA ARG A 39 38.79 5.33 -40.14
C ARG A 39 39.02 5.53 -38.64
N VAL A 40 40.23 5.91 -38.24
CA VAL A 40 40.52 6.23 -36.83
C VAL A 40 39.74 7.46 -36.37
N VAL A 41 39.69 8.51 -37.20
CA VAL A 41 38.89 9.71 -36.93
C VAL A 41 37.39 9.40 -36.93
N LEU A 42 36.91 8.52 -37.82
CA LEU A 42 35.51 8.11 -37.82
C LEU A 42 35.14 7.31 -36.56
N ILE A 43 36.00 6.37 -36.14
CA ILE A 43 35.79 5.60 -34.91
C ILE A 43 35.86 6.54 -33.69
N ALA A 44 36.83 7.45 -33.65
CA ALA A 44 36.91 8.45 -32.58
C ALA A 44 35.71 9.39 -32.56
N ALA A 45 35.17 9.77 -33.73
CA ALA A 45 33.96 10.60 -33.82
C ALA A 45 32.71 9.82 -33.41
N VAL A 46 32.60 8.53 -33.73
CA VAL A 46 31.49 7.66 -33.27
C VAL A 46 31.59 7.40 -31.77
N VAL A 47 32.79 7.17 -31.23
CA VAL A 47 33.01 7.02 -29.79
C VAL A 47 32.76 8.35 -29.06
N ALA A 48 33.17 9.49 -29.62
CA ALA A 48 32.86 10.80 -29.07
C ALA A 48 31.37 11.14 -29.18
N LEU A 49 30.68 10.74 -30.25
CA LEU A 49 29.22 10.84 -30.33
C LEU A 49 28.56 9.93 -29.29
N ALA A 50 29.02 8.69 -29.13
CA ALA A 50 28.52 7.76 -28.11
C ALA A 50 28.78 8.28 -26.69
N LEU A 51 29.91 8.94 -26.45
CA LEU A 51 30.26 9.61 -25.18
C LEU A 51 29.47 10.91 -24.96
N LEU A 52 29.15 11.66 -26.01
CA LEU A 52 28.22 12.81 -25.96
C LEU A 52 26.77 12.37 -25.77
N LEU A 53 26.43 11.16 -26.23
CA LEU A 53 25.17 10.47 -25.98
C LEU A 53 25.15 9.73 -24.63
N VAL A 54 26.16 9.88 -23.76
CA VAL A 54 26.08 9.44 -22.35
C VAL A 54 25.06 10.30 -21.57
N GLY A 55 24.57 11.40 -22.16
CA GLY A 55 23.37 12.13 -21.72
C GLY A 55 22.08 11.78 -22.48
N CYS A 56 22.10 10.80 -23.38
CA CYS A 56 20.92 10.21 -23.97
C CYS A 56 20.79 8.80 -23.40
N THR A 57 19.87 8.64 -22.45
CA THR A 57 19.26 7.36 -22.12
C THR A 57 19.09 6.57 -23.42
N VAL A 58 19.90 5.51 -23.60
CA VAL A 58 19.49 4.43 -24.49
C VAL A 58 18.07 4.13 -24.02
N ALA A 59 17.08 4.24 -24.91
CA ALA A 59 15.69 3.92 -24.60
C ALA A 59 15.64 2.42 -24.22
N TYR A 60 16.05 2.12 -23.00
CA TYR A 60 16.02 0.82 -22.42
C TYR A 60 14.55 0.58 -22.16
N VAL A 61 13.93 -0.20 -23.05
CA VAL A 61 12.55 -0.61 -22.88
C VAL A 61 12.52 -1.53 -21.66
N LEU A 62 12.10 -0.98 -20.52
CA LEU A 62 11.83 -1.73 -19.31
C LEU A 62 10.62 -2.64 -19.58
N SER A 63 10.62 -3.81 -18.94
CA SER A 63 9.46 -4.71 -18.88
C SER A 63 9.50 -5.50 -17.60
N MET A 64 8.35 -5.92 -17.08
CA MET A 64 8.26 -6.71 -15.85
C MET A 64 9.02 -8.04 -15.97
N GLN A 65 9.03 -8.66 -17.16
CA GLN A 65 9.80 -9.88 -17.40
C GLN A 65 11.31 -9.70 -17.19
N LYS A 66 11.83 -8.49 -17.38
CA LYS A 66 13.26 -8.21 -17.12
C LYS A 66 13.55 -7.98 -15.64
N LEU A 67 12.52 -7.70 -14.82
CA LEU A 67 12.60 -7.55 -13.36
C LEU A 67 12.49 -8.90 -12.63
N LYS A 68 12.01 -9.94 -13.33
CA LYS A 68 11.85 -11.28 -12.81
C LYS A 68 13.15 -11.92 -12.34
N ILE A 69 13.10 -12.50 -11.14
CA ILE A 69 14.18 -13.26 -10.51
C ILE A 69 13.83 -14.75 -10.35
N ALA A 70 12.55 -15.11 -10.28
CA ALA A 70 12.10 -16.50 -10.17
C ALA A 70 10.64 -16.70 -10.61
N GLU A 71 10.17 -17.95 -10.54
CA GLU A 71 8.77 -18.33 -10.68
C GLU A 71 8.37 -19.24 -9.52
N GLU A 72 7.11 -19.19 -9.11
CA GLU A 72 6.52 -20.14 -8.17
C GLU A 72 5.06 -20.46 -8.50
N PRO A 73 4.54 -21.63 -8.07
CA PRO A 73 3.11 -21.88 -8.11
C PRO A 73 2.37 -20.93 -7.18
N GLY A 74 1.27 -20.35 -7.65
CA GLY A 74 0.40 -19.48 -6.87
C GLY A 74 -1.06 -19.56 -7.31
N VAL A 75 -1.88 -18.65 -6.80
CA VAL A 75 -3.31 -18.60 -7.10
C VAL A 75 -3.75 -17.21 -7.55
N ARG A 76 -4.60 -17.17 -8.58
CA ARG A 76 -5.32 -15.98 -9.03
C ARG A 76 -6.76 -16.06 -8.54
N ASN A 77 -7.18 -15.05 -7.78
CA ASN A 77 -8.53 -14.96 -7.21
C ASN A 77 -9.36 -13.80 -7.83
N PHE A 78 -8.84 -13.13 -8.85
CA PHE A 78 -9.52 -12.01 -9.52
C PHE A 78 -9.48 -12.18 -11.04
N ASN A 79 -10.56 -11.78 -11.71
CA ASN A 79 -10.56 -11.67 -13.17
C ASN A 79 -9.95 -10.32 -13.61
N VAL A 80 -9.86 -10.13 -14.93
CA VAL A 80 -9.34 -8.89 -15.55
C VAL A 80 -10.19 -7.64 -15.22
N GLU A 81 -11.43 -7.82 -14.76
CA GLU A 81 -12.34 -6.75 -14.35
C GLU A 81 -12.23 -6.47 -12.83
N GLY A 82 -11.34 -7.15 -12.11
CA GLY A 82 -11.16 -6.99 -10.66
C GLY A 82 -12.25 -7.64 -9.82
N THR A 83 -13.10 -8.48 -10.42
CA THR A 83 -14.11 -9.24 -9.70
C THR A 83 -13.49 -10.50 -9.12
N TRP A 84 -13.81 -10.79 -7.86
CA TRP A 84 -13.39 -12.01 -7.20
C TRP A 84 -13.93 -13.25 -7.94
N VAL A 85 -13.05 -14.22 -8.18
CA VAL A 85 -13.36 -15.50 -8.82
C VAL A 85 -12.76 -16.64 -8.02
N SER A 86 -13.29 -17.85 -8.24
CA SER A 86 -12.73 -19.05 -7.64
C SER A 86 -11.22 -19.15 -7.90
N PRO A 87 -10.40 -19.53 -6.89
CA PRO A 87 -8.96 -19.62 -7.03
C PRO A 87 -8.56 -20.48 -8.23
N THR A 88 -7.75 -19.89 -9.10
CA THR A 88 -7.19 -20.56 -10.27
C THR A 88 -5.68 -20.69 -10.08
N GLU A 89 -5.15 -21.91 -10.20
CA GLU A 89 -3.71 -22.14 -10.18
C GLU A 89 -3.04 -21.40 -11.34
N VAL A 90 -2.03 -20.60 -11.02
CA VAL A 90 -1.22 -19.84 -11.98
C VAL A 90 0.24 -19.95 -11.59
N THR A 91 1.13 -19.66 -12.53
CA THR A 91 2.53 -19.39 -12.22
C THR A 91 2.63 -17.91 -11.85
N GLN A 92 3.13 -17.62 -10.64
CA GLN A 92 3.47 -16.27 -10.23
C GLN A 92 4.95 -16.02 -10.57
N ASP A 93 5.24 -14.84 -11.11
CA ASP A 93 6.61 -14.36 -11.26
C ASP A 93 7.03 -13.68 -9.95
N ILE A 94 8.25 -13.96 -9.51
CA ILE A 94 8.89 -13.16 -8.47
C ILE A 94 9.68 -12.07 -9.17
N ILE A 95 9.35 -10.81 -8.92
CA ILE A 95 10.05 -9.66 -9.49
C ILE A 95 10.80 -8.89 -8.40
N SER A 96 12.02 -8.46 -8.69
CA SER A 96 12.70 -7.49 -7.82
C SER A 96 12.03 -6.12 -7.96
N ILE A 97 11.78 -5.46 -6.82
CA ILE A 97 11.24 -4.10 -6.80
C ILE A 97 12.27 -3.05 -6.37
N ARG A 98 13.53 -3.46 -6.14
CA ARG A 98 14.61 -2.59 -5.66
C ARG A 98 15.85 -2.55 -6.56
N GLY A 99 15.92 -3.42 -7.57
CA GLY A 99 17.03 -3.48 -8.53
C GLY A 99 16.55 -3.35 -9.98
N TYR A 100 17.23 -2.50 -10.76
CA TYR A 100 16.99 -2.42 -12.20
C TYR A 100 17.45 -3.72 -12.91
N PRO A 101 16.95 -4.02 -14.12
CA PRO A 101 17.29 -5.26 -14.81
C PRO A 101 18.79 -5.46 -15.08
N GLY A 102 19.31 -6.62 -14.64
CA GLY A 102 20.70 -7.03 -14.74
C GLY A 102 21.64 -6.33 -13.75
N SER A 103 21.10 -5.57 -12.79
CA SER A 103 21.89 -4.91 -11.75
C SER A 103 22.48 -5.89 -10.75
N SER A 104 23.58 -5.47 -10.07
CA SER A 104 24.11 -6.19 -8.91
C SER A 104 23.03 -6.43 -7.86
N ASN A 105 22.17 -5.44 -7.56
CA ASN A 105 21.11 -5.58 -6.57
C ASN A 105 20.06 -6.62 -6.99
N GLN A 106 19.64 -6.66 -8.26
CA GLN A 106 18.69 -7.67 -8.74
C GLN A 106 19.27 -9.09 -8.65
N LEU A 107 20.53 -9.27 -9.05
CA LEU A 107 21.19 -10.58 -8.99
C LEU A 107 21.42 -11.03 -7.54
N ALA A 108 21.78 -10.09 -6.65
CA ALA A 108 21.88 -10.33 -5.22
C ALA A 108 20.53 -10.74 -4.61
N THR A 109 19.45 -10.06 -5.00
CA THR A 109 18.08 -10.37 -4.58
C THR A 109 17.67 -11.78 -5.03
N GLN A 110 18.01 -12.16 -6.26
CA GLN A 110 17.74 -13.51 -6.78
C GLN A 110 18.43 -14.59 -5.93
N GLU A 111 19.70 -14.41 -5.60
CA GLU A 111 20.45 -15.37 -4.79
C GLU A 111 19.97 -15.43 -3.35
N TRP A 112 19.56 -14.28 -2.79
CA TRP A 112 18.95 -14.22 -1.46
C TRP A 112 17.62 -14.97 -1.42
N TYR A 113 16.74 -14.73 -2.39
CA TYR A 113 15.47 -15.45 -2.54
C TYR A 113 15.67 -16.98 -2.66
N GLU A 114 16.63 -17.42 -3.47
CA GLU A 114 16.95 -18.85 -3.61
C GLU A 114 17.45 -19.48 -2.29
N PHE A 115 18.23 -18.72 -1.52
CA PHE A 115 18.68 -19.14 -0.20
C PHE A 115 17.51 -19.26 0.78
N GLU A 116 16.66 -18.23 0.91
CA GLU A 116 15.50 -18.24 1.84
C GLU A 116 14.57 -19.42 1.55
N LYS A 117 14.30 -19.70 0.27
CA LYS A 117 13.47 -20.84 -0.18
C LYS A 117 14.00 -22.21 0.28
N THR A 118 15.30 -22.35 0.48
CA THR A 118 15.93 -23.64 0.78
C THR A 118 16.40 -23.76 2.22
N TYR A 119 16.68 -22.63 2.87
CA TYR A 119 17.24 -22.58 4.22
C TYR A 119 16.18 -22.90 5.29
N ASP A 120 15.06 -22.18 5.28
CA ASP A 120 13.99 -22.32 6.27
C ASP A 120 12.61 -21.98 5.66
N PRO A 121 12.12 -22.81 4.71
CA PRO A 121 10.87 -22.52 3.99
C PRO A 121 9.62 -22.48 4.88
N GLY A 122 9.71 -23.03 6.10
CA GLY A 122 8.61 -23.04 7.08
C GLY A 122 8.73 -21.97 8.16
N HIS A 123 9.78 -21.14 8.13
CA HIS A 123 10.12 -20.19 9.18
C HIS A 123 10.20 -20.82 10.59
N GLU A 124 10.58 -22.10 10.67
CA GLU A 124 10.64 -22.85 11.94
C GLU A 124 11.74 -22.33 12.86
N LEU A 125 12.76 -21.67 12.29
CA LEU A 125 13.86 -21.09 13.03
C LEU A 125 13.57 -19.66 13.50
N MET A 126 12.42 -19.07 13.13
CA MET A 126 11.98 -17.74 13.60
C MET A 126 11.37 -17.82 15.01
N ALA A 127 12.21 -18.18 16.00
CA ALA A 127 11.87 -18.20 17.42
C ALA A 127 12.61 -17.09 18.17
N ASP A 128 12.02 -16.53 19.23
CA ASP A 128 12.60 -15.43 20.03
C ASP A 128 14.06 -15.68 20.46
N GLU A 129 14.41 -16.94 20.76
CA GLU A 129 15.77 -17.33 21.15
C GLU A 129 16.80 -17.14 20.03
N ASN A 130 16.40 -17.26 18.76
CA ASN A 130 17.27 -17.11 17.59
C ASN A 130 17.38 -15.65 17.13
N VAL A 131 16.32 -14.86 17.32
CA VAL A 131 16.29 -13.42 16.99
C VAL A 131 17.15 -12.61 17.96
N ASN A 132 17.24 -13.05 19.22
CA ASN A 132 17.99 -12.37 20.27
C ASN A 132 19.48 -12.18 19.90
N GLY A 133 19.87 -10.93 19.64
CA GLY A 133 21.26 -10.53 19.37
C GLY A 133 21.60 -10.33 17.89
N ILE A 134 20.66 -10.57 16.96
CA ILE A 134 20.80 -10.12 15.57
C ILE A 134 20.71 -8.59 15.55
N PRO A 135 21.67 -7.88 14.92
CA PRO A 135 21.60 -6.42 14.85
C PRO A 135 20.39 -5.94 14.03
N ASP A 136 19.81 -4.81 14.44
CA ASP A 136 18.58 -4.25 13.88
C ASP A 136 18.62 -4.08 12.36
N ASN A 137 19.76 -3.67 11.78
CA ASN A 137 19.86 -3.51 10.33
C ASN A 137 19.67 -4.86 9.58
N TYR A 138 20.22 -5.95 10.10
CA TYR A 138 20.02 -7.29 9.52
C TYR A 138 18.57 -7.78 9.70
N TYR A 139 17.97 -7.50 10.85
CA TYR A 139 16.58 -7.89 11.11
C TYR A 139 15.59 -7.13 10.23
N PHE A 140 15.63 -5.79 10.22
CA PHE A 140 14.63 -4.98 9.52
C PHE A 140 14.84 -4.90 8.01
N ALA A 141 16.08 -4.73 7.53
CA ALA A 141 16.33 -4.53 6.10
C ALA A 141 16.51 -5.85 5.32
N TYR A 142 16.85 -6.95 6.01
CA TYR A 142 17.18 -8.24 5.39
C TYR A 142 16.42 -9.43 5.98
N ASN A 143 15.46 -9.18 6.88
CA ASN A 143 14.64 -10.21 7.53
C ASN A 143 15.47 -11.34 8.19
N CYS A 144 16.67 -11.04 8.68
CA CYS A 144 17.53 -12.04 9.29
C CYS A 144 17.08 -12.38 10.70
N TYR A 145 16.90 -13.67 10.97
CA TYR A 145 16.60 -14.20 12.32
C TYR A 145 17.54 -15.33 12.75
N THR A 146 18.60 -15.61 11.98
CA THR A 146 19.70 -16.50 12.37
C THR A 146 21.05 -15.89 11.96
N TRP A 147 22.14 -16.29 12.62
CA TRP A 147 23.49 -15.85 12.22
C TRP A 147 23.93 -16.37 10.85
N GLU A 148 23.38 -17.50 10.40
CA GLU A 148 23.67 -18.04 9.07
C GLU A 148 23.03 -17.18 7.96
N MET A 149 21.84 -16.63 8.22
CA MET A 149 21.24 -15.59 7.35
C MET A 149 22.14 -14.35 7.29
N VAL A 150 22.66 -13.89 8.43
CA VAL A 150 23.59 -12.75 8.49
C VAL A 150 24.85 -13.01 7.68
N ASP A 151 25.48 -14.18 7.85
CA ASP A 151 26.66 -14.57 7.08
C ASP A 151 26.36 -14.62 5.58
N LYS A 152 25.16 -15.10 5.20
CA LYS A 152 24.75 -15.16 3.80
C LYS A 152 24.49 -13.78 3.20
N VAL A 153 23.87 -12.85 3.93
CA VAL A 153 23.71 -11.46 3.50
C VAL A 153 25.07 -10.82 3.25
N ASN A 154 26.05 -11.00 4.15
CA ASN A 154 27.40 -10.50 3.97
C ASN A 154 28.10 -11.11 2.75
N GLU A 155 27.99 -12.43 2.57
CA GLU A 155 28.54 -13.14 1.40
C GLU A 155 27.99 -12.58 0.09
N ILE A 156 26.66 -12.38 0.01
CA ILE A 156 25.99 -11.85 -1.17
C ILE A 156 26.42 -10.39 -1.42
N ALA A 157 26.41 -9.54 -0.40
CA ALA A 157 26.82 -8.15 -0.53
C ALA A 157 28.27 -8.02 -1.04
N ASP A 158 29.20 -8.80 -0.49
CA ASP A 158 30.59 -8.86 -0.94
C ASP A 158 30.71 -9.36 -2.39
N LYS A 159 29.97 -10.42 -2.75
CA LYS A 159 29.98 -11.02 -4.09
C LYS A 159 29.54 -10.04 -5.17
N TYR A 160 28.51 -9.24 -4.90
CA TYR A 160 27.95 -8.29 -5.86
C TYR A 160 28.50 -6.86 -5.71
N ASN A 161 29.46 -6.65 -4.79
CA ASN A 161 30.06 -5.36 -4.47
C ASN A 161 28.99 -4.31 -4.09
N LEU A 162 28.09 -4.72 -3.20
CA LEU A 162 27.03 -3.89 -2.63
C LEU A 162 27.36 -3.57 -1.17
N LYS A 163 26.96 -2.38 -0.73
CA LYS A 163 27.01 -2.00 0.68
C LYS A 163 25.72 -2.44 1.37
N LEU A 164 25.81 -2.69 2.68
CA LEU A 164 24.64 -2.96 3.49
C LEU A 164 24.02 -1.66 4.00
N LEU A 165 22.72 -1.68 4.19
CA LEU A 165 21.95 -0.62 4.84
C LEU A 165 22.26 -0.61 6.34
N SER A 166 22.40 0.59 6.89
CA SER A 166 22.43 0.82 8.34
C SER A 166 21.03 0.65 8.94
N PRO A 167 20.88 0.70 10.28
CA PRO A 167 19.57 0.69 10.90
C PRO A 167 18.67 1.82 10.37
N GLU A 168 17.40 1.50 10.16
CA GLU A 168 16.42 2.42 9.62
C GLU A 168 15.90 3.41 10.65
N THR A 169 15.40 4.56 10.18
CA THR A 169 14.63 5.51 10.98
C THR A 169 13.20 5.53 10.48
N VAL A 170 12.26 5.22 11.38
CA VAL A 170 10.81 5.24 11.10
C VAL A 170 10.25 6.61 11.47
N VAL A 171 9.44 7.19 10.57
CA VAL A 171 8.75 8.47 10.81
C VAL A 171 7.24 8.30 10.66
N GLN A 172 6.52 8.90 11.61
CA GLN A 172 5.08 9.02 11.56
C GLN A 172 4.66 10.18 10.66
N ARG A 173 3.38 10.25 10.30
CA ARG A 173 2.85 11.30 9.40
C ARG A 173 3.13 12.73 9.84
N TRP A 174 3.09 12.99 11.15
CA TRP A 174 3.39 14.32 11.72
C TRP A 174 4.90 14.60 11.83
N GLN A 175 5.75 13.63 11.49
CA GLN A 175 7.21 13.72 11.51
C GLN A 175 7.80 13.74 10.09
N ILE A 176 6.97 13.64 9.04
CA ILE A 176 7.45 13.39 7.67
C ILE A 176 8.38 14.50 7.16
N ASP A 177 8.12 15.75 7.57
CA ASP A 177 8.97 16.89 7.23
C ASP A 177 10.41 16.72 7.71
N VAL A 178 10.64 15.97 8.80
CA VAL A 178 12.00 15.66 9.28
C VAL A 178 12.73 14.78 8.28
N MET A 179 12.05 13.76 7.73
CA MET A 179 12.63 12.88 6.72
C MET A 179 12.93 13.65 5.44
N PHE A 180 11.98 14.45 4.94
CA PHE A 180 12.17 15.23 3.71
C PHE A 180 13.31 16.25 3.81
N ASP A 181 13.38 17.00 4.92
CA ASP A 181 14.47 17.94 5.17
C ASP A 181 15.85 17.25 5.21
N VAL A 182 15.95 16.11 5.90
CA VAL A 182 17.22 15.35 6.01
C VAL A 182 17.62 14.73 4.66
N LEU A 183 16.66 14.30 3.86
CA LEU A 183 16.87 13.80 2.50
C LEU A 183 17.13 14.92 1.49
N GLY A 184 16.86 16.17 1.87
CA GLY A 184 17.07 17.37 1.06
C GLY A 184 16.08 17.47 -0.11
N ILE A 185 14.85 17.03 0.10
CA ILE A 185 13.74 17.07 -0.88
C ILE A 185 12.53 17.77 -0.25
N ASP A 186 11.68 18.39 -1.07
CA ASP A 186 10.44 19.01 -0.58
C ASP A 186 9.28 17.98 -0.52
N GLY A 187 9.43 16.85 -1.21
CA GLY A 187 8.47 15.77 -1.28
C GLY A 187 8.82 14.80 -2.41
N VAL A 188 7.94 13.82 -2.66
CA VAL A 188 8.11 12.82 -3.74
C VAL A 188 7.24 13.07 -4.97
N CYS A 189 6.43 14.14 -4.95
CA CYS A 189 5.51 14.52 -6.01
C CYS A 189 5.71 16.00 -6.40
N HIS A 190 5.40 16.33 -7.65
CA HIS A 190 5.43 17.71 -8.16
C HIS A 190 4.22 18.49 -7.65
N GLU A 191 4.38 19.40 -6.70
CA GLU A 191 3.26 20.17 -6.10
C GLU A 191 2.31 20.78 -7.14
N GLU A 192 2.83 21.26 -8.26
CA GLU A 192 2.05 21.89 -9.34
C GLU A 192 1.31 20.90 -10.26
N LYS A 193 1.70 19.62 -10.25
CA LYS A 193 1.10 18.55 -11.07
C LYS A 193 0.30 17.54 -10.23
N THR A 194 0.40 17.64 -8.90
CA THR A 194 -0.29 16.74 -7.98
C THR A 194 -1.65 17.31 -7.60
N ALA A 195 -2.64 16.44 -7.37
CA ALA A 195 -3.73 16.75 -6.46
C ALA A 195 -3.29 16.49 -5.01
N LYS A 196 -4.13 16.83 -4.05
CA LYS A 196 -3.78 16.83 -2.61
C LYS A 196 -3.09 15.53 -2.18
N ILE A 197 -2.17 15.62 -1.24
CA ILE A 197 -1.54 14.48 -0.57
C ILE A 197 -2.05 14.47 0.87
N ASN A 198 -2.43 13.29 1.38
CA ASN A 198 -2.53 13.11 2.83
C ASN A 198 -1.15 12.78 3.38
N GLU A 199 -0.80 13.38 4.53
CA GLU A 199 0.46 13.11 5.23
C GLU A 199 0.63 11.60 5.49
N GLY A 200 1.73 11.06 4.97
CA GLY A 200 2.04 9.63 4.97
C GLY A 200 3.11 9.23 5.99
N THR A 201 3.36 7.93 6.14
CA THR A 201 4.43 7.40 7.00
C THR A 201 5.65 7.00 6.19
N GLY A 202 6.84 7.06 6.78
CA GLY A 202 8.08 6.83 6.07
C GLY A 202 9.09 6.00 6.85
N ILE A 203 10.02 5.42 6.09
CA ILE A 203 11.24 4.79 6.59
C ILE A 203 12.38 5.35 5.75
N PHE A 204 13.45 5.82 6.38
CA PHE A 204 14.65 6.24 5.66
C PHE A 204 15.92 5.72 6.33
N TYR A 205 16.97 5.58 5.53
CA TYR A 205 18.25 5.04 5.95
C TYR A 205 19.31 6.17 5.92
N PRO A 206 20.34 6.12 6.79
CA PRO A 206 21.46 7.07 6.75
C PRO A 206 22.13 7.21 5.38
N GLU A 207 21.99 6.21 4.52
CA GLU A 207 22.58 6.19 3.19
C GLU A 207 21.73 6.88 2.11
N GLY A 208 20.50 7.26 2.45
CA GLY A 208 19.55 7.98 1.58
C GLY A 208 18.53 7.09 0.87
N ASN A 209 18.55 5.77 1.09
CA ASN A 209 17.44 4.90 0.69
C ASN A 209 16.20 5.28 1.51
N PHE A 210 15.02 5.17 0.92
CA PHE A 210 13.78 5.39 1.67
C PHE A 210 12.59 4.64 1.09
N LYS A 211 11.58 4.50 1.95
CA LYS A 211 10.22 4.08 1.64
C LYS A 211 9.27 5.16 2.16
N TYR A 212 8.30 5.57 1.36
CA TYR A 212 7.27 6.53 1.78
C TYR A 212 5.89 6.03 1.35
N GLU A 213 4.99 5.90 2.31
CA GLU A 213 3.60 5.44 2.12
C GLU A 213 2.63 6.60 2.35
N PHE A 214 1.81 6.92 1.37
CA PHE A 214 0.88 8.05 1.41
C PHE A 214 -0.34 7.81 0.51
N ASP A 215 -1.39 8.60 0.74
CA ASP A 215 -2.48 8.69 -0.23
C ASP A 215 -2.30 9.94 -1.07
N PHE A 216 -2.31 9.79 -2.39
CA PHE A 216 -2.50 10.93 -3.28
C PHE A 216 -3.87 10.87 -3.95
N TYR A 217 -4.32 12.04 -4.36
CA TYR A 217 -5.55 12.24 -5.09
C TYR A 217 -5.16 12.69 -6.50
N LEU A 218 -5.95 12.35 -7.51
CA LEU A 218 -5.78 12.86 -8.88
C LEU A 218 -6.90 13.84 -9.23
N PRO A 219 -6.62 14.91 -9.99
CA PRO A 219 -7.66 15.79 -10.49
C PRO A 219 -8.44 15.07 -11.61
N LEU A 220 -9.76 14.98 -11.48
CA LEU A 220 -10.65 14.43 -12.49
C LEU A 220 -11.09 15.53 -13.47
N GLU A 221 -11.47 15.13 -14.70
CA GLU A 221 -11.90 16.08 -15.74
C GLU A 221 -13.11 16.95 -15.34
N ASN A 222 -13.95 16.45 -14.43
CA ASN A 222 -15.10 17.17 -13.88
C ASN A 222 -14.72 18.21 -12.81
N GLY A 223 -13.44 18.34 -12.47
CA GLY A 223 -12.92 19.25 -11.44
C GLY A 223 -12.96 18.70 -10.02
N GLU A 224 -13.43 17.46 -9.83
CA GLU A 224 -13.38 16.75 -8.55
C GLU A 224 -12.03 16.05 -8.36
N LEU A 225 -11.80 15.52 -7.16
CA LEU A 225 -10.65 14.66 -6.87
C LEU A 225 -11.06 13.19 -6.98
N SER A 226 -10.13 12.33 -7.40
CA SER A 226 -10.30 10.88 -7.29
C SER A 226 -10.51 10.47 -5.83
N PRO A 227 -11.01 9.26 -5.56
CA PRO A 227 -10.78 8.62 -4.26
C PRO A 227 -9.28 8.59 -3.90
N PRO A 228 -8.92 8.48 -2.61
CA PRO A 228 -7.52 8.35 -2.20
C PRO A 228 -6.87 7.12 -2.84
N ILE A 229 -5.63 7.27 -3.26
CA ILE A 229 -4.84 6.24 -3.94
C ILE A 229 -3.69 5.86 -3.02
N PRO A 230 -3.80 4.74 -2.27
CA PRO A 230 -2.71 4.28 -1.43
C PRO A 230 -1.48 3.98 -2.28
N THR A 231 -0.38 4.63 -1.92
CA THR A 231 0.82 4.70 -2.75
C THR A 231 2.05 4.51 -1.91
N THR A 232 2.98 3.72 -2.41
CA THR A 232 4.27 3.50 -1.78
C THR A 232 5.38 3.82 -2.77
N VAL A 233 6.23 4.79 -2.43
CA VAL A 233 7.45 5.11 -3.17
C VAL A 233 8.64 4.43 -2.50
N PHE A 234 9.39 3.68 -3.27
CA PHE A 234 10.68 3.10 -2.89
C PHE A 234 11.78 3.79 -3.68
N TYR A 235 12.80 4.29 -2.98
CA TYR A 235 14.02 4.83 -3.59
C TYR A 235 15.22 4.03 -3.13
N THR A 236 15.82 3.26 -4.05
CA THR A 236 16.94 2.37 -3.74
C THR A 236 18.19 2.81 -4.48
N LYS A 237 19.23 3.22 -3.75
CA LYS A 237 20.52 3.56 -4.34
C LYS A 237 21.21 2.33 -4.93
N LYS A 238 21.84 2.49 -6.09
CA LYS A 238 22.39 1.38 -6.88
C LYS A 238 23.56 0.64 -6.22
N ASP A 239 24.24 1.27 -5.27
CA ASP A 239 25.39 0.70 -4.56
C ASP A 239 25.04 -0.01 -3.25
N TYR A 240 23.75 -0.12 -2.92
CA TYR A 240 23.26 -0.77 -1.70
C TYR A 240 22.46 -2.04 -2.01
N PHE A 241 22.60 -3.02 -1.13
CA PHE A 241 21.81 -4.25 -1.18
C PHE A 241 20.49 -4.04 -0.45
N ASP A 242 19.39 -4.19 -1.19
CA ASP A 242 18.01 -4.06 -0.71
C ASP A 242 17.22 -5.18 -1.41
N PRO A 243 17.03 -6.35 -0.76
CA PRO A 243 16.58 -7.58 -1.40
C PRO A 243 15.06 -7.70 -1.55
N ASP A 244 14.32 -6.59 -1.51
CA ASP A 244 12.86 -6.66 -1.53
C ASP A 244 12.32 -7.02 -2.94
N TYR A 245 11.32 -7.90 -2.94
CA TYR A 245 10.73 -8.52 -4.13
C TYR A 245 9.21 -8.72 -3.96
N GLN A 246 8.51 -8.95 -5.05
CA GLN A 246 7.06 -9.19 -5.06
C GLN A 246 6.70 -10.43 -5.85
N SER A 247 5.77 -11.23 -5.34
CA SER A 247 5.15 -12.35 -6.06
C SER A 247 3.92 -11.84 -6.81
N ILE A 248 4.00 -11.82 -8.14
CA ILE A 248 2.99 -11.19 -9.00
C ILE A 248 2.69 -12.07 -10.20
N ASP A 249 1.40 -12.18 -10.51
CA ASP A 249 0.94 -12.72 -11.79
C ASP A 249 1.06 -11.66 -12.88
N THR A 250 2.24 -11.58 -13.50
CA THR A 250 2.58 -10.54 -14.50
C THR A 250 1.72 -10.62 -15.76
N GLU A 251 1.09 -11.77 -16.05
CA GLU A 251 0.16 -11.92 -17.18
C GLU A 251 -1.14 -11.14 -16.97
N SER A 252 -1.49 -10.83 -15.72
CA SER A 252 -2.66 -10.00 -15.39
C SER A 252 -2.42 -8.50 -15.59
N TYR A 253 -1.17 -8.09 -15.89
CA TYR A 253 -0.80 -6.69 -16.05
C TYR A 253 -0.72 -6.28 -17.52
N GLU A 254 -1.40 -5.19 -17.84
CA GLU A 254 -1.08 -4.38 -19.00
C GLU A 254 0.14 -3.51 -18.69
N GLN A 255 1.14 -3.46 -19.57
CA GLN A 255 2.33 -2.64 -19.35
C GLN A 255 2.75 -1.84 -20.59
N TRP A 256 3.26 -0.63 -20.39
CA TRP A 256 3.80 0.21 -21.45
C TRP A 256 4.88 1.14 -20.91
N ASN A 257 5.79 1.55 -21.80
CA ASN A 257 6.81 2.54 -21.46
C ASN A 257 6.22 3.93 -21.73
N TYR A 258 6.38 4.82 -20.77
CA TYR A 258 5.93 6.20 -20.80
C TYR A 258 7.13 7.13 -20.56
N THR A 259 7.08 8.35 -21.10
CA THR A 259 8.08 9.38 -20.83
C THR A 259 7.35 10.56 -20.22
N THR A 260 7.65 10.89 -18.96
CA THR A 260 7.00 12.01 -18.28
C THR A 260 7.33 13.33 -18.95
N SER A 261 6.56 14.37 -18.67
CA SER A 261 6.82 15.73 -19.17
C SER A 261 8.20 16.27 -18.78
N ASP A 262 8.79 15.77 -17.69
CA ASP A 262 10.15 16.11 -17.23
C ASP A 262 11.24 15.26 -17.89
N GLY A 263 10.86 14.34 -18.78
CA GLY A 263 11.77 13.52 -19.59
C GLY A 263 12.21 12.20 -18.95
N ASN A 264 11.61 11.80 -17.82
CA ASN A 264 11.95 10.54 -17.16
C ASN A 264 11.27 9.36 -17.88
N GLY A 265 12.04 8.31 -18.17
CA GLY A 265 11.52 7.06 -18.71
C GLY A 265 10.96 6.18 -17.61
N VAL A 266 9.68 5.80 -17.73
CA VAL A 266 8.95 5.02 -16.72
C VAL A 266 8.29 3.82 -17.38
N LEU A 267 8.45 2.63 -16.80
CA LEU A 267 7.57 1.51 -17.10
C LEU A 267 6.33 1.62 -16.23
N ILE A 268 5.18 1.74 -16.86
CA ILE A 268 3.87 1.65 -16.19
C ILE A 268 3.37 0.21 -16.36
N ALA A 269 2.99 -0.42 -15.26
CA ALA A 269 2.28 -1.69 -15.24
C ALA A 269 0.97 -1.52 -14.47
N MET A 270 -0.15 -1.93 -15.05
CA MET A 270 -1.49 -1.74 -14.52
C MET A 270 -2.26 -3.06 -14.56
N SER A 271 -2.92 -3.38 -13.45
CA SER A 271 -3.85 -4.49 -13.31
C SER A 271 -5.16 -3.98 -12.69
N SER A 272 -6.13 -4.86 -12.53
CA SER A 272 -7.38 -4.54 -11.83
C SER A 272 -7.22 -4.33 -10.31
N GLN A 273 -6.08 -4.70 -9.73
CA GLN A 273 -5.78 -4.58 -8.30
C GLN A 273 -4.89 -3.36 -7.99
N GLY A 274 -4.42 -2.64 -9.01
CA GLY A 274 -3.43 -1.58 -8.85
C GLY A 274 -2.36 -1.63 -9.92
N GLY A 275 -1.25 -0.96 -9.65
CA GLY A 275 -0.18 -0.83 -10.62
C GLY A 275 1.18 -0.52 -10.00
N TYR A 276 2.19 -0.56 -10.87
CA TYR A 276 3.56 -0.23 -10.55
C TYR A 276 4.12 0.77 -11.56
N PHE A 277 4.96 1.66 -11.07
CA PHE A 277 5.84 2.49 -11.86
C PHE A 277 7.29 2.09 -11.56
N PHE A 278 8.07 1.84 -12.60
CA PHE A 278 9.51 1.57 -12.45
C PHE A 278 10.30 2.59 -13.24
N ALA A 279 11.21 3.28 -12.57
CA ALA A 279 12.08 4.28 -13.17
C ALA A 279 13.51 4.07 -12.71
N GLU A 280 14.45 4.16 -13.66
CA GLU A 280 15.87 4.22 -13.35
C GLU A 280 16.33 5.66 -13.48
N ASN A 281 16.91 6.20 -12.40
CA ASN A 281 17.62 7.47 -12.44
C ASN A 281 19.14 7.22 -12.42
N GLU A 282 19.97 8.26 -12.37
CA GLU A 282 21.43 8.11 -12.43
C GLU A 282 21.97 7.26 -11.26
N ASP A 283 21.50 7.54 -10.04
CA ASP A 283 22.08 7.04 -8.78
C ASP A 283 21.27 5.92 -8.10
N ALA A 284 20.03 5.71 -8.54
CA ALA A 284 19.03 4.88 -7.88
C ALA A 284 18.02 4.26 -8.86
N PHE A 285 17.29 3.29 -8.31
CA PHE A 285 16.11 2.71 -8.92
C PHE A 285 14.91 3.09 -8.06
N MET A 286 13.87 3.61 -8.72
CA MET A 286 12.62 3.99 -8.07
C MET A 286 11.52 3.03 -8.49
N THR A 287 10.83 2.47 -7.50
CA THR A 287 9.60 1.72 -7.71
C THR A 287 8.48 2.42 -6.97
N VAL A 288 7.36 2.63 -7.63
CA VAL A 288 6.16 3.15 -6.99
C VAL A 288 5.04 2.15 -7.16
N SER A 289 4.49 1.68 -6.05
CA SER A 289 3.30 0.84 -6.02
C SER A 289 2.07 1.71 -5.79
N VAL A 290 1.04 1.52 -6.59
CA VAL A 290 -0.28 2.11 -6.37
C VAL A 290 -1.28 0.99 -6.15
N GLN A 291 -1.90 0.96 -4.98
CA GLN A 291 -2.91 -0.04 -4.66
C GLN A 291 -4.28 0.50 -4.99
N MET A 292 -5.06 -0.27 -5.73
CA MET A 292 -6.46 0.04 -5.94
C MET A 292 -7.23 -0.74 -4.87
N ALA A 293 -7.62 -0.03 -3.81
CA ALA A 293 -8.24 -0.65 -2.64
C ALA A 293 -9.40 -1.58 -3.03
N ALA A 294 -9.26 -2.87 -2.67
CA ALA A 294 -10.24 -3.93 -2.92
C ALA A 294 -11.64 -3.64 -2.35
N THR A 295 -11.74 -2.66 -1.44
CA THR A 295 -12.98 -2.20 -0.79
C THR A 295 -13.80 -1.23 -1.63
N PHE A 296 -13.26 -0.67 -2.72
CA PHE A 296 -14.01 0.18 -3.62
C PHE A 296 -14.54 -0.68 -4.77
N LYS A 297 -15.86 -0.80 -4.86
CA LYS A 297 -16.49 -1.36 -6.05
C LYS A 297 -15.88 -0.65 -7.26
N ALA A 298 -15.28 -1.42 -8.16
CA ALA A 298 -14.69 -0.95 -9.42
C ALA A 298 -15.64 -0.09 -10.28
N ASN A 299 -16.92 -0.02 -9.89
CA ASN A 299 -17.99 0.69 -10.56
C ASN A 299 -18.18 2.15 -10.07
N GLU A 300 -17.56 2.56 -8.96
CA GLU A 300 -17.70 3.93 -8.39
C GLU A 300 -16.40 4.75 -8.40
N ALA A 301 -15.23 4.11 -8.39
CA ALA A 301 -13.97 4.76 -8.74
C ALA A 301 -13.88 4.79 -10.27
N GLY A 302 -14.25 5.92 -10.89
CA GLY A 302 -14.35 6.05 -12.35
C GLY A 302 -13.25 5.31 -13.10
N ASP A 303 -13.64 4.48 -14.08
CA ASP A 303 -12.83 3.49 -14.78
C ASP A 303 -11.34 3.84 -14.87
N TRP A 304 -10.56 3.31 -13.92
CA TRP A 304 -9.10 3.40 -13.94
C TRP A 304 -8.57 2.88 -15.26
N ASN A 305 -7.82 3.72 -15.94
CA ASN A 305 -7.35 3.45 -17.29
C ASN A 305 -5.93 4.00 -17.49
N ARG A 306 -5.38 3.78 -18.68
CA ARG A 306 -4.04 4.24 -19.04
C ARG A 306 -3.80 5.72 -18.75
N GLN A 307 -4.77 6.59 -19.05
CA GLN A 307 -4.64 8.04 -18.82
C GLN A 307 -4.53 8.36 -17.33
N CYS A 308 -5.28 7.67 -16.47
CA CYS A 308 -5.16 7.84 -15.01
C CYS A 308 -3.76 7.44 -14.51
N MET A 309 -3.22 6.33 -15.01
CA MET A 309 -1.87 5.88 -14.65
C MET A 309 -0.78 6.81 -15.19
N GLU A 310 -0.95 7.36 -16.40
CA GLU A 310 -0.04 8.36 -16.96
C GLU A 310 -0.10 9.68 -16.15
N GLN A 311 -1.29 10.10 -15.70
CA GLN A 311 -1.43 11.26 -14.81
C GLN A 311 -0.76 11.03 -13.44
N ALA A 312 -0.91 9.84 -12.86
CA ALA A 312 -0.18 9.45 -11.65
C ALA A 312 1.34 9.49 -11.88
N ALA A 313 1.83 8.99 -13.02
CA ALA A 313 3.24 9.06 -13.36
C ALA A 313 3.74 10.51 -13.55
N GLU A 314 2.92 11.42 -14.08
CA GLU A 314 3.25 12.85 -14.17
C GLU A 314 3.29 13.57 -12.82
N ALA A 315 2.55 13.05 -11.82
CA ALA A 315 2.51 13.63 -10.49
C ALA A 315 3.74 13.25 -9.64
N ILE A 316 4.32 12.08 -9.86
CA ILE A 316 5.50 11.59 -9.12
C ILE A 316 6.79 12.20 -9.68
N ASP A 317 7.65 12.71 -8.81
CA ASP A 317 8.99 13.15 -9.20
C ASP A 317 9.93 11.94 -9.30
N PHE A 318 10.18 11.47 -10.53
CA PHE A 318 11.16 10.39 -10.78
C PHE A 318 12.60 10.90 -10.91
N SER A 319 12.81 12.21 -10.81
CA SER A 319 14.11 12.88 -10.95
C SER A 319 14.77 13.24 -9.62
N LEU A 320 14.22 12.75 -8.50
CA LEU A 320 14.72 13.03 -7.15
C LEU A 320 16.23 12.88 -7.03
N LYS A 321 16.85 13.92 -6.46
CA LYS A 321 18.26 13.97 -6.12
C LYS A 321 18.42 14.15 -4.63
N LEU A 322 18.66 13.04 -3.94
CA LEU A 322 18.79 13.05 -2.49
C LEU A 322 20.18 13.51 -2.06
N GLN A 323 20.18 14.22 -0.95
CA GLN A 323 21.39 14.49 -0.19
C GLN A 323 21.73 13.27 0.66
N THR A 324 22.97 13.19 1.16
CA THR A 324 23.30 12.18 2.17
C THR A 324 22.74 12.64 3.52
N PRO A 325 21.84 11.89 4.16
CA PRO A 325 21.30 12.24 5.47
C PRO A 325 22.36 12.60 6.51
N ASP A 326 22.19 13.75 7.19
CA ASP A 326 22.88 14.02 8.44
C ASP A 326 22.04 13.50 9.60
N MET A 327 22.48 12.38 10.18
CA MET A 327 21.77 11.72 11.28
C MET A 327 21.94 12.42 12.64
N THR A 328 22.70 13.51 12.70
CA THR A 328 22.96 14.25 13.94
C THR A 328 21.69 14.91 14.47
N GLY A 329 21.26 14.52 15.68
CA GLY A 329 20.13 15.16 16.36
C GLY A 329 18.75 14.78 15.82
N ILE A 330 18.65 13.74 14.98
CA ILE A 330 17.36 13.30 14.43
C ILE A 330 16.38 12.88 15.54
N ASP A 331 16.83 12.13 16.54
CA ASP A 331 15.97 11.72 17.67
C ASP A 331 15.34 12.93 18.39
N GLU A 332 16.09 14.04 18.53
CA GLU A 332 15.58 15.26 19.16
C GLU A 332 14.53 15.94 18.29
N ARG A 333 14.74 15.98 16.96
CA ARG A 333 13.77 16.53 16.01
C ARG A 333 12.49 15.70 15.94
N LEU A 334 12.61 14.37 15.96
CA LEU A 334 11.46 13.46 15.98
C LEU A 334 10.66 13.60 17.28
N ALA A 335 11.35 13.67 18.43
CA ALA A 335 10.72 13.90 19.74
C ALA A 335 10.05 15.28 19.84
N GLN A 336 10.62 16.31 19.19
CA GLN A 336 9.99 17.62 19.10
C GLN A 336 8.69 17.55 18.29
N ALA A 337 8.71 16.91 17.11
CA ALA A 337 7.51 16.72 16.30
C ALA A 337 6.43 15.90 17.04
N ASP A 338 6.81 14.89 17.82
CA ASP A 338 5.87 14.16 18.69
C ASP A 338 5.22 15.07 19.74
N ALA A 339 6.00 15.94 20.39
CA ALA A 339 5.49 16.87 21.38
C ALA A 339 4.53 17.90 20.76
N GLU A 340 4.86 18.44 19.58
CA GLU A 340 4.02 19.39 18.84
C GLU A 340 2.70 18.74 18.38
N TYR A 341 2.76 17.49 17.90
CA TYR A 341 1.56 16.74 17.53
C TYR A 341 0.67 16.44 18.75
N GLU A 342 1.23 16.00 19.87
CA GLU A 342 0.46 15.74 21.09
C GLU A 342 -0.13 17.03 21.69
N GLU A 343 0.55 18.18 21.61
CA GLU A 343 -0.01 19.48 21.98
C GLU A 343 -1.18 19.86 21.05
N THR A 344 -1.02 19.67 19.74
CA THR A 344 -2.07 19.94 18.74
C THR A 344 -3.29 19.06 18.96
N LYS A 345 -3.08 17.76 19.17
CA LYS A 345 -4.15 16.78 19.47
C LYS A 345 -4.84 17.07 20.79
N THR A 346 -4.08 17.42 21.82
CA THR A 346 -4.63 17.83 23.13
C THR A 346 -5.43 19.12 23.00
N SER A 347 -4.92 20.11 22.25
CA SER A 347 -5.61 21.36 21.97
C SER A 347 -6.88 21.14 21.15
N ALA A 348 -6.86 20.29 20.13
CA ALA A 348 -8.03 19.91 19.32
C ALA A 348 -9.07 19.12 20.12
N SER A 349 -8.62 18.19 20.98
CA SER A 349 -9.47 17.44 21.90
C SER A 349 -10.14 18.36 22.94
N ASN A 350 -9.38 19.30 23.50
CA ASN A 350 -9.87 20.31 24.43
C ASN A 350 -10.72 21.39 23.74
N ALA A 351 -10.51 21.61 22.44
CA ALA A 351 -11.31 22.48 21.59
C ALA A 351 -12.53 21.77 20.99
N ARG A 352 -12.97 20.62 21.56
CA ARG A 352 -14.30 20.05 21.27
C ARG A 352 -15.32 21.18 21.41
N ARG A 353 -15.79 21.67 20.26
CA ARG A 353 -16.79 22.74 20.21
C ARG A 353 -18.03 22.21 20.90
N GLU A 354 -18.44 22.93 21.93
CA GLU A 354 -19.65 22.62 22.66
C GLU A 354 -20.82 23.24 21.90
N TYR A 355 -21.74 22.41 21.44
CA TYR A 355 -22.92 22.88 20.70
C TYR A 355 -24.09 22.96 21.67
N ALA A 356 -24.79 24.09 21.68
CA ALA A 356 -25.98 24.24 22.52
C ALA A 356 -27.23 23.59 21.91
N THR A 357 -27.24 23.33 20.60
CA THR A 357 -28.37 22.77 19.87
C THR A 357 -27.91 21.76 18.83
N TYR A 358 -28.80 20.82 18.49
CA TYR A 358 -28.56 19.88 17.40
C TYR A 358 -28.39 20.60 16.05
N ALA A 359 -29.12 21.68 15.79
CA ALA A 359 -28.97 22.46 14.56
C ALA A 359 -27.56 23.04 14.43
N ALA A 360 -26.97 23.56 15.51
CA ALA A 360 -25.60 24.07 15.49
C ALA A 360 -24.57 22.93 15.27
N TYR A 361 -24.79 21.78 15.93
CA TYR A 361 -23.97 20.59 15.74
C TYR A 361 -24.00 20.12 14.28
N ILE A 362 -25.20 19.97 13.70
CA ILE A 362 -25.42 19.50 12.33
C ILE A 362 -24.85 20.50 11.32
N ALA A 363 -25.16 21.79 11.46
CA ALA A 363 -24.67 22.81 10.53
C ALA A 363 -23.15 22.78 10.42
N GLU A 364 -22.43 22.64 11.54
CA GLU A 364 -20.98 22.63 11.53
C GLU A 364 -20.39 21.31 11.03
N GLN A 365 -20.91 20.16 11.49
CA GLN A 365 -20.44 18.84 11.04
C GLN A 365 -20.66 18.62 9.54
N HIS A 366 -21.66 19.27 8.94
CA HIS A 366 -21.96 19.16 7.51
C HIS A 366 -21.35 20.27 6.66
N ILE A 367 -21.18 21.50 7.17
CA ILE A 367 -20.46 22.58 6.45
C ILE A 367 -18.95 22.33 6.45
N GLY A 368 -18.37 21.92 7.59
CA GLY A 368 -16.93 21.64 7.70
C GLY A 368 -16.45 20.45 6.87
N LYS A 369 -17.34 19.51 6.54
CA LYS A 369 -17.04 18.35 5.67
C LYS A 369 -17.36 18.59 4.18
N ARG A 370 -18.15 19.61 3.83
CA ARG A 370 -18.41 20.00 2.41
C ARG A 370 -17.16 20.52 1.72
N GLU A 371 -16.25 21.18 2.45
CA GLU A 371 -15.04 21.78 1.87
C GLU A 371 -13.85 20.80 1.81
N ASN A 372 -13.92 19.66 2.51
CA ASN A 372 -12.77 18.75 2.64
C ASN A 372 -13.03 17.27 2.29
N LEU A 373 -14.25 16.82 1.99
CA LEU A 373 -14.52 15.37 1.87
C LEU A 373 -15.56 15.04 0.79
N ILE A 374 -15.11 15.03 -0.47
CA ILE A 374 -15.69 14.17 -1.50
C ILE A 374 -15.08 12.77 -1.24
N GLY A 375 -15.90 11.76 -0.88
CA GLY A 375 -15.46 10.36 -0.85
C GLY A 375 -15.25 9.66 0.52
N THR A 376 -15.59 10.24 1.67
CA THR A 376 -15.55 9.45 2.93
C THR A 376 -16.84 8.67 3.19
N PRO A 377 -16.78 7.36 3.49
CA PRO A 377 -17.95 6.50 3.75
C PRO A 377 -18.66 6.77 5.10
N TYR A 378 -18.25 7.79 5.86
CA TYR A 378 -18.75 8.07 7.22
C TYR A 378 -19.71 9.26 7.31
N ILE A 379 -20.27 9.74 6.20
CA ILE A 379 -21.19 10.89 6.22
C ILE A 379 -22.57 10.44 6.72
N ARG A 380 -23.07 11.06 7.79
CA ARG A 380 -24.41 10.83 8.33
C ARG A 380 -25.44 11.67 7.60
N ASN A 381 -25.98 11.18 6.50
CA ASN A 381 -26.88 11.94 5.64
C ASN A 381 -28.33 11.99 6.12
N TYR A 382 -28.67 11.21 7.15
CA TYR A 382 -30.03 11.10 7.66
C TYR A 382 -30.10 11.30 9.17
N TYR A 383 -31.26 11.78 9.63
CA TYR A 383 -31.54 11.99 11.05
C TYR A 383 -32.95 11.57 11.45
N ALA A 384 -33.12 11.28 12.73
CA ALA A 384 -34.41 11.29 13.40
C ALA A 384 -34.30 11.98 14.76
N LEU A 385 -35.40 12.53 15.25
CA LEU A 385 -35.53 13.03 16.61
C LEU A 385 -36.52 12.13 17.33
N LEU A 386 -36.07 11.49 18.41
CA LEU A 386 -36.90 10.55 19.16
C LEU A 386 -36.45 10.49 20.61
N ASP A 387 -37.41 10.49 21.54
CA ASP A 387 -37.17 10.24 22.95
C ASP A 387 -36.88 8.74 23.17
N VAL A 388 -35.59 8.37 23.08
CA VAL A 388 -35.13 6.99 23.24
C VAL A 388 -34.75 6.69 24.70
N THR A 389 -34.63 7.72 25.53
CA THR A 389 -34.35 7.60 26.97
C THR A 389 -35.62 7.52 27.82
N GLY A 390 -36.76 7.95 27.28
CA GLY A 390 -38.05 8.03 27.97
C GLY A 390 -38.12 9.18 28.98
N ASP A 391 -37.22 10.17 28.88
CA ASP A 391 -37.15 11.31 29.81
C ASP A 391 -37.95 12.55 29.33
N GLY A 392 -38.58 12.45 28.16
CA GLY A 392 -39.34 13.51 27.51
C GLY A 392 -38.52 14.44 26.63
N GLN A 393 -37.20 14.24 26.52
CA GLN A 393 -36.33 14.93 25.59
C GLN A 393 -36.10 14.07 24.34
N GLU A 394 -36.18 14.67 23.15
CA GLU A 394 -35.81 13.96 21.93
C GLU A 394 -34.28 13.92 21.77
N GLU A 395 -33.74 12.73 21.55
CA GLU A 395 -32.37 12.51 21.11
C GLU A 395 -32.24 12.66 19.60
N LEU A 396 -31.09 13.16 19.17
CA LEU A 396 -30.69 13.17 17.77
C LEU A 396 -30.08 11.82 17.41
N LEU A 397 -30.76 11.09 16.53
CA LEU A 397 -30.27 9.89 15.87
C LEU A 397 -29.67 10.28 14.52
N LEU A 398 -28.47 9.81 14.21
CA LEU A 398 -27.81 10.07 12.93
C LEU A 398 -27.46 8.77 12.21
N GLY A 399 -27.81 8.67 10.93
CA GLY A 399 -27.61 7.48 10.10
C GLY A 399 -26.97 7.81 8.74
N GLN A 400 -26.32 6.82 8.14
CA GLN A 400 -25.81 6.92 6.76
C GLN A 400 -26.93 6.83 5.71
N ASP A 401 -27.93 6.00 5.99
CA ASP A 401 -29.11 5.77 5.16
C ASP A 401 -30.40 5.83 5.99
N ASN A 402 -31.52 5.45 5.39
CA ASN A 402 -32.83 5.46 6.03
C ASN A 402 -33.21 4.12 6.70
N SER A 403 -32.31 3.14 6.75
CA SER A 403 -32.59 1.78 7.25
C SER A 403 -32.09 1.56 8.68
N CYS A 404 -31.08 2.31 9.13
CA CYS A 404 -30.54 2.24 10.48
C CYS A 404 -29.89 3.58 10.90
N PHE A 405 -29.54 3.69 12.17
CA PHE A 405 -28.77 4.83 12.69
C PHE A 405 -27.46 4.35 13.31
N ASN A 406 -26.50 5.26 13.44
CA ASN A 406 -25.16 4.94 13.90
C ASN A 406 -24.78 5.64 15.20
N ASP A 407 -25.34 6.83 15.41
CA ASP A 407 -24.97 7.71 16.51
C ASP A 407 -26.23 8.23 17.21
N ILE A 408 -26.13 8.40 18.52
CA ILE A 408 -27.18 8.93 19.38
C ILE A 408 -26.58 10.09 20.18
N PHE A 409 -27.19 11.26 20.07
CA PHE A 409 -26.82 12.44 20.82
C PHE A 409 -27.99 12.93 21.67
N THR A 410 -27.68 13.39 22.87
CA THR A 410 -28.64 14.09 23.75
C THR A 410 -28.13 15.48 24.08
N ILE A 411 -28.99 16.35 24.60
CA ILE A 411 -28.59 17.62 25.21
C ILE A 411 -28.50 17.42 26.72
N ARG A 412 -27.28 17.56 27.27
CA ARG A 412 -27.01 17.51 28.71
C ARG A 412 -26.36 18.81 29.14
N ASP A 413 -26.88 19.44 30.20
CA ASP A 413 -26.38 20.72 30.72
C ASP A 413 -26.27 21.82 29.64
N GLY A 414 -27.23 21.84 28.71
CA GLY A 414 -27.25 22.79 27.58
C GLY A 414 -26.21 22.51 26.51
N LYS A 415 -25.67 21.30 26.44
CA LYS A 415 -24.64 20.89 25.47
C LYS A 415 -25.02 19.59 24.78
N VAL A 416 -24.82 19.51 23.47
CA VAL A 416 -24.93 18.27 22.70
C VAL A 416 -23.81 17.33 23.13
N VAL A 417 -24.17 16.13 23.58
CA VAL A 417 -23.26 15.10 24.04
C VAL A 417 -23.62 13.76 23.39
N ALA A 418 -22.61 12.98 23.01
CA ALA A 418 -22.82 11.63 22.48
C ALA A 418 -23.21 10.67 23.62
N ILE A 419 -24.25 9.87 23.38
CA ILE A 419 -24.61 8.70 24.20
C ILE A 419 -23.94 7.45 23.63
N GLU A 420 -24.02 7.27 22.31
CA GLU A 420 -23.48 6.14 21.55
C GLU A 420 -22.98 6.67 20.19
N TRP A 421 -21.84 6.17 19.71
CA TRP A 421 -21.20 6.68 18.48
C TRP A 421 -20.55 5.56 17.67
N GLY A 422 -20.71 5.59 16.35
CA GLY A 422 -19.96 4.73 15.42
C GLY A 422 -20.44 3.28 15.30
N CYS A 423 -21.70 2.98 15.66
CA CYS A 423 -22.25 1.62 15.64
C CYS A 423 -23.27 1.43 14.49
N TYR A 424 -23.80 0.23 14.25
CA TYR A 424 -25.01 0.03 13.45
C TYR A 424 -26.14 -0.33 14.41
N LEU A 425 -27.12 0.57 14.52
CA LEU A 425 -28.14 0.54 15.56
C LEU A 425 -29.52 0.54 14.91
N ASN A 426 -30.41 -0.25 15.50
CA ASN A 426 -31.83 -0.22 15.23
C ASN A 426 -32.58 -0.03 16.54
N LEU A 427 -33.74 0.60 16.46
CA LEU A 427 -34.66 0.66 17.58
C LEU A 427 -35.59 -0.55 17.52
N CYS A 428 -35.79 -1.17 18.66
CA CYS A 428 -36.79 -2.20 18.91
C CYS A 428 -37.90 -1.62 19.78
N GLU A 429 -39.01 -2.35 19.89
CA GLU A 429 -40.07 -2.01 20.84
C GLU A 429 -39.53 -1.92 22.29
N ASP A 430 -40.26 -1.21 23.14
CA ASP A 430 -39.90 -0.98 24.56
C ASP A 430 -38.54 -0.29 24.79
N GLY A 431 -38.14 0.56 23.84
CA GLY A 431 -36.92 1.39 23.94
C GLY A 431 -35.62 0.59 23.90
N VAL A 432 -35.66 -0.66 23.42
CA VAL A 432 -34.46 -1.49 23.28
C VAL A 432 -33.71 -1.06 22.02
N ILE A 433 -32.39 -0.89 22.15
CA ILE A 433 -31.50 -0.56 21.06
C ILE A 433 -30.71 -1.82 20.71
N ARG A 434 -30.88 -2.29 19.47
CA ARG A 434 -30.16 -3.43 18.93
C ARG A 434 -28.96 -2.95 18.12
N ARG A 435 -27.76 -3.30 18.59
CA ARG A 435 -26.51 -3.17 17.84
C ARG A 435 -26.28 -4.41 16.98
N THR A 436 -25.89 -4.19 15.73
CA THR A 436 -25.48 -5.26 14.81
C THR A 436 -24.05 -5.02 14.34
N SER A 437 -23.30 -6.09 14.01
CA SER A 437 -22.00 -5.94 13.33
C SER A 437 -22.13 -5.43 11.89
N TYR A 438 -21.05 -4.82 11.40
CA TYR A 438 -20.97 -3.96 10.19
C TYR A 438 -21.34 -4.64 8.87
N PHE A 439 -21.28 -5.97 8.78
CA PHE A 439 -21.31 -6.68 7.51
C PHE A 439 -22.65 -7.42 7.29
N PRO A 440 -23.32 -7.24 6.13
CA PRO A 440 -24.48 -8.05 5.76
C PRO A 440 -24.10 -9.54 5.64
N LEU A 441 -25.10 -10.43 5.59
CA LEU A 441 -24.94 -11.89 5.62
C LEU A 441 -23.99 -12.46 4.55
N ASP A 442 -23.75 -11.68 3.51
CA ASP A 442 -23.14 -11.96 2.22
C ASP A 442 -21.89 -11.09 1.93
N ALA A 443 -21.50 -10.19 2.83
CA ALA A 443 -20.23 -9.47 2.71
C ALA A 443 -19.08 -10.32 3.26
N VAL A 444 -18.10 -10.57 2.39
CA VAL A 444 -16.80 -11.14 2.75
C VAL A 444 -15.98 -10.00 3.35
N SER A 445 -15.75 -10.02 4.66
CA SER A 445 -14.67 -9.24 5.26
C SER A 445 -13.46 -10.17 5.43
N ASP A 446 -12.27 -9.65 5.11
CA ASP A 446 -10.99 -10.34 5.36
C ASP A 446 -10.74 -10.58 6.87
N ASP A 447 -11.54 -9.94 7.71
CA ASP A 447 -11.56 -10.10 9.16
C ASP A 447 -12.51 -11.24 9.57
N LEU A 448 -12.10 -12.49 9.30
CA LEU A 448 -12.84 -13.71 9.64
C LEU A 448 -13.01 -13.93 11.16
N ASP A 449 -12.36 -13.11 11.98
CA ASP A 449 -12.41 -13.14 13.45
C ASP A 449 -13.53 -12.27 14.04
N ASN A 450 -14.32 -11.56 13.24
CA ASN A 450 -15.43 -10.75 13.75
C ASN A 450 -16.76 -11.54 13.74
N PRO A 451 -17.25 -12.05 14.88
CA PRO A 451 -18.48 -12.84 14.93
C PRO A 451 -19.69 -12.00 14.50
N ARG A 452 -20.75 -12.65 13.97
CA ARG A 452 -22.04 -11.93 13.86
C ARG A 452 -22.50 -11.60 15.26
N TYR A 453 -22.76 -10.33 15.50
CA TYR A 453 -23.11 -9.85 16.81
C TYR A 453 -24.47 -9.18 16.79
N TYR A 454 -25.34 -9.59 17.71
CA TYR A 454 -26.51 -8.81 18.12
C TYR A 454 -26.37 -8.44 19.59
N GLY A 455 -26.26 -7.15 19.88
CA GLY A 455 -26.24 -6.63 21.25
C GLY A 455 -27.53 -5.86 21.54
N PHE A 456 -28.29 -6.30 22.53
CA PHE A 456 -29.51 -5.63 22.97
C PHE A 456 -29.22 -4.86 24.25
N GLY A 457 -29.53 -3.57 24.23
CA GLY A 457 -29.35 -2.70 25.39
C GLY A 457 -30.42 -1.64 25.50
N ARG A 458 -30.43 -0.92 26.61
CA ARG A 458 -31.23 0.30 26.79
C ARG A 458 -30.32 1.45 27.16
N ILE A 459 -30.75 2.67 26.88
CA ILE A 459 -30.05 3.83 27.40
C ILE A 459 -30.43 4.00 28.86
N GLU A 460 -29.44 3.97 29.73
CA GLU A 460 -29.61 4.13 31.16
C GLU A 460 -28.74 5.26 31.66
N LYS A 461 -29.22 5.92 32.73
CA LYS A 461 -28.48 6.96 33.43
C LYS A 461 -27.62 6.33 34.51
N ILE A 462 -26.30 6.44 34.37
CA ILE A 462 -25.36 5.91 35.36
C ILE A 462 -25.42 6.76 36.63
N ALA A 463 -25.86 6.16 37.74
CA ALA A 463 -26.11 6.88 39.00
C ALA A 463 -24.89 7.66 39.54
N GLN A 464 -23.67 7.17 39.32
CA GLN A 464 -22.44 7.79 39.82
C GLN A 464 -22.03 9.03 39.02
N THR A 465 -22.29 9.04 37.71
CA THR A 465 -21.80 10.08 36.79
C THR A 465 -22.92 10.98 36.26
N GLY A 466 -24.18 10.55 36.41
CA GLY A 466 -25.35 11.18 35.81
C GLY A 466 -25.38 11.10 34.28
N LYS A 467 -24.49 10.30 33.67
CA LYS A 467 -24.38 10.20 32.20
C LYS A 467 -25.28 9.10 31.67
N GLU A 468 -26.02 9.40 30.60
CA GLU A 468 -26.71 8.41 29.77
C GLU A 468 -25.71 7.60 28.94
N HIS A 469 -25.84 6.28 28.96
CA HIS A 469 -25.06 5.32 28.17
C HIS A 469 -25.94 4.13 27.78
N ARG A 470 -25.65 3.47 26.66
CA ARG A 470 -26.28 2.19 26.33
C ARG A 470 -25.71 1.09 27.23
N VAL A 471 -26.55 0.48 28.05
CA VAL A 471 -26.23 -0.71 28.85
C VAL A 471 -26.74 -1.93 28.11
N THR A 472 -25.81 -2.77 27.62
CA THR A 472 -26.14 -4.05 26.99
C THR A 472 -26.54 -5.03 28.08
N PHE A 473 -27.67 -5.72 27.91
CA PHE A 473 -28.13 -6.76 28.84
C PHE A 473 -28.15 -8.15 28.19
N LEU A 474 -27.99 -8.23 26.86
CA LEU A 474 -27.99 -9.48 26.12
C LEU A 474 -27.12 -9.36 24.87
N GLY A 475 -26.16 -10.28 24.72
CA GLY A 475 -25.34 -10.44 23.53
C GLY A 475 -25.60 -11.79 22.87
N LEU A 476 -25.69 -11.81 21.53
CA LEU A 476 -25.65 -13.02 20.72
C LEU A 476 -24.47 -12.94 19.77
N ASN A 477 -23.63 -13.97 19.79
CA ASN A 477 -22.43 -14.07 18.97
C ASN A 477 -22.50 -15.32 18.09
N CYS A 478 -22.21 -15.18 16.79
CA CYS A 478 -22.05 -16.32 15.89
C CYS A 478 -20.60 -16.42 15.46
N ASN A 479 -19.98 -17.57 15.74
CA ASN A 479 -18.68 -17.89 15.15
C ASN A 479 -18.87 -18.09 13.64
N MET A 480 -18.21 -17.26 12.82
CA MET A 480 -18.40 -17.29 11.36
C MET A 480 -17.82 -18.54 10.69
N THR A 481 -16.86 -19.20 11.35
CA THR A 481 -16.22 -20.43 10.89
C THR A 481 -17.05 -21.67 11.23
N THR A 482 -17.47 -21.82 12.49
CA THR A 482 -18.23 -23.00 12.93
C THR A 482 -19.74 -22.86 12.75
N ARG A 483 -20.24 -21.63 12.57
CA ARG A 483 -21.67 -21.27 12.55
C ARG A 483 -22.41 -21.60 13.84
N GLU A 484 -21.68 -21.76 14.94
CA GLU A 484 -22.25 -21.97 16.26
C GLU A 484 -22.58 -20.63 16.92
N TRP A 485 -23.68 -20.59 17.65
CA TRP A 485 -24.12 -19.42 18.38
C TRP A 485 -23.83 -19.54 19.87
N THR A 486 -23.38 -18.44 20.47
CA THR A 486 -23.31 -18.27 21.90
C THR A 486 -24.15 -17.06 22.32
N MET A 487 -24.72 -17.17 23.51
CA MET A 487 -25.37 -16.06 24.20
C MET A 487 -24.48 -15.62 25.36
N THR A 488 -24.20 -14.33 25.44
CA THR A 488 -23.38 -13.73 26.48
C THR A 488 -24.28 -13.14 27.55
N ASN A 489 -24.06 -13.54 28.80
CA ASN A 489 -24.58 -12.85 29.96
C ASN A 489 -23.67 -11.65 30.27
N GLU A 490 -24.15 -10.45 29.99
CA GLU A 490 -23.36 -9.22 30.11
C GLU A 490 -23.04 -8.83 31.57
N GLU A 491 -23.78 -9.35 32.56
CA GLU A 491 -23.46 -9.11 33.98
C GLU A 491 -22.27 -9.95 34.46
N THR A 492 -22.10 -11.15 33.91
CA THR A 492 -21.08 -12.12 34.36
C THR A 492 -19.97 -12.36 33.35
N GLY A 493 -20.17 -11.96 32.09
CA GLY A 493 -19.33 -12.28 30.94
C GLY A 493 -19.39 -13.76 30.52
N GLU A 494 -20.32 -14.55 31.07
CA GLU A 494 -20.44 -15.98 30.77
C GLU A 494 -21.09 -16.19 29.41
N GLU A 495 -20.49 -17.05 28.58
CA GLU A 495 -21.04 -17.45 27.29
C GLU A 495 -21.62 -18.86 27.34
N THR A 496 -22.87 -19.00 26.88
CA THR A 496 -23.56 -20.29 26.80
C THR A 496 -23.93 -20.60 25.35
N PRO A 497 -23.65 -21.81 24.84
CA PRO A 497 -24.10 -22.23 23.51
C PRO A 497 -25.62 -22.16 23.38
N VAL A 498 -26.10 -21.67 22.24
CA VAL A 498 -27.53 -21.59 21.90
C VAL A 498 -27.75 -22.09 20.48
N SER A 499 -28.94 -22.64 20.23
CA SER A 499 -29.36 -23.11 18.91
C SER A 499 -29.86 -21.95 18.03
N GLN A 500 -29.92 -22.18 16.71
CA GLN A 500 -30.49 -21.20 15.78
C GLN A 500 -31.99 -20.91 16.09
N GLU A 501 -32.75 -21.90 16.55
CA GLU A 501 -34.16 -21.71 16.91
C GLU A 501 -34.31 -20.77 18.13
N GLU A 502 -33.44 -20.91 19.12
CA GLU A 502 -33.40 -20.00 20.28
C GLU A 502 -32.98 -18.59 19.88
N VAL A 503 -32.04 -18.45 18.95
CA VAL A 503 -31.65 -17.14 18.38
C VAL A 503 -32.83 -16.48 17.68
N ASP A 504 -33.55 -17.22 16.83
CA ASP A 504 -34.73 -16.70 16.12
C ASP A 504 -35.85 -16.31 17.10
N GLU A 505 -36.05 -17.11 18.16
CA GLU A 505 -36.99 -16.79 19.23
C GLU A 505 -36.59 -15.49 19.96
N ILE A 506 -35.32 -15.31 20.28
CA ILE A 506 -34.80 -14.09 20.92
C ILE A 506 -35.00 -12.88 20.01
N LEU A 507 -34.65 -12.99 18.72
CA LEU A 507 -34.84 -11.90 17.76
C LEU A 507 -36.31 -11.52 17.62
N SER A 508 -37.23 -12.50 17.69
CA SER A 508 -38.67 -12.23 17.64
C SER A 508 -39.22 -11.49 18.86
N LYS A 509 -38.54 -11.57 20.02
CA LYS A 509 -38.91 -10.84 21.26
C LYS A 509 -38.58 -9.35 21.19
N TYR A 510 -37.71 -8.94 20.27
CA TYR A 510 -37.29 -7.55 20.09
C TYR A 510 -37.58 -7.08 18.65
N PRO A 511 -38.87 -6.98 18.27
CA PRO A 511 -39.26 -6.54 16.94
C PRO A 511 -38.75 -5.11 16.69
N LEU A 512 -38.31 -4.86 15.46
CA LEU A 512 -37.80 -3.56 15.06
C LEU A 512 -38.94 -2.55 14.91
N VAL A 513 -38.67 -1.33 15.37
CA VAL A 513 -39.52 -0.17 15.13
C VAL A 513 -39.03 0.50 13.85
N ASP A 514 -39.95 0.74 12.92
CA ASP A 514 -39.67 1.51 11.72
C ASP A 514 -39.49 2.99 12.09
N ILE A 515 -38.28 3.50 11.91
CA ILE A 515 -37.95 4.91 12.15
C ILE A 515 -37.89 5.60 10.80
N GLU A 516 -38.75 6.60 10.61
CA GLU A 516 -38.66 7.49 9.45
C GLU A 516 -37.47 8.44 9.62
N MET A 517 -36.32 8.03 9.09
CA MET A 517 -35.12 8.83 9.01
C MET A 517 -35.25 9.86 7.87
N LYS A 518 -35.12 11.15 8.20
CA LYS A 518 -35.22 12.28 7.27
C LYS A 518 -33.86 12.69 6.77
N SER A 519 -33.80 13.32 5.60
CA SER A 519 -32.52 13.86 5.10
C SER A 519 -32.03 14.96 6.04
N ILE A 520 -30.74 14.96 6.38
CA ILE A 520 -30.12 15.99 7.21
C ILE A 520 -30.23 17.39 6.59
N PHE A 521 -30.45 17.50 5.28
CA PHE A 521 -30.68 18.76 4.60
C PHE A 521 -32.03 19.40 4.92
N ASP A 522 -32.96 18.61 5.45
CA ASP A 522 -34.28 19.08 5.90
C ASP A 522 -34.27 19.45 7.39
N PHE A 523 -33.11 19.37 8.07
CA PHE A 523 -33.04 19.66 9.50
C PHE A 523 -33.44 21.13 9.78
N PRO A 524 -34.36 21.39 10.73
CA PRO A 524 -34.81 22.74 11.05
C PRO A 524 -33.63 23.64 11.46
N SER A 525 -33.56 24.84 10.85
CA SER A 525 -32.53 25.84 11.15
C SER A 525 -32.76 26.54 12.48
#